data_AF-O62075-F1
#
_entry.id   AF-O62075-F1
#
_cell.length_a   1.000
_cell.length_b   1.000
_cell.length_c   1.000
_cell.angle_alpha   90.00
_cell.angle_beta   90.00
_cell.angle_gamma   90.00
#
_symmetry.space_group_name_H-M   'P 1'
#
loop_
_entity.id
_entity.type
_entity.pdbx_description
1 polymer ?
#
loop_
_entity_poly.entity_id
_entity_poly.type
_entity_poly.pdbx_seq_one_letter_code
_entity_poly.pdbx_strand_id
1 'polypeptide(L)'
;MLTFIFDDIDLDFAFSRGLLEKLEEEIALIMGMQEHYSRPTLTPEERAANEDVVNYCAANLATLQRRKSRVETFLKNAEETLATVLSS
;
A
#
# COMPACT_ATOMS: atom_id res chain seq x y z
N MET A 1 8.96 6.10 22.38
CA MET A 1 8.98 5.57 21.01
C MET A 1 8.76 4.07 21.13
N LEU A 2 7.62 3.56 20.64
CA LEU A 2 7.25 2.15 20.79
C LEU A 2 7.61 1.43 19.48
N THR A 3 8.60 0.55 19.54
CA THR A 3 8.98 -0.34 18.45
C THR A 3 8.46 -1.74 18.73
N PHE A 4 7.99 -2.41 17.69
CA PHE A 4 7.53 -3.80 17.75
C PHE A 4 8.26 -4.60 16.67
N ILE A 5 8.60 -5.85 16.98
CA ILE A 5 9.19 -6.78 16.02
C ILE A 5 8.05 -7.43 15.25
N PHE A 6 8.06 -7.30 13.92
CA PHE A 6 7.13 -7.98 13.04
C PHE A 6 7.83 -8.48 11.79
N ASP A 7 7.75 -9.79 11.55
CA ASP A 7 8.51 -10.47 10.49
C ASP A 7 10.00 -10.08 10.50
N ASP A 8 10.63 -10.14 11.68
CA ASP A 8 12.04 -9.79 11.93
C ASP A 8 12.45 -8.34 11.58
N ILE A 9 11.48 -7.44 11.40
CA ILE A 9 11.73 -6.01 11.20
C ILE A 9 11.23 -5.24 12.43
N ASP A 10 12.11 -4.46 13.04
CA ASP A 10 11.74 -3.45 14.02
C ASP A 10 11.06 -2.28 13.29
N LEU A 11 9.77 -2.14 13.54
CA LEU A 11 8.97 -1.05 13.01
C LEU A 11 8.54 -0.15 14.17
N ASP A 12 8.77 1.16 14.00
CA ASP A 12 8.20 2.15 14.91
C ASP A 12 6.71 2.34 14.59
N PHE A 13 5.86 2.39 15.62
CA PHE A 13 4.41 2.51 15.45
C PHE A 13 3.99 3.80 14.74
N ALA A 14 4.56 4.94 15.11
CA ALA A 14 4.23 6.23 14.49
C ALA A 14 4.74 6.29 13.05
N PHE A 15 5.94 5.76 12.80
CA PHE A 15 6.48 5.59 11.46
C PHE A 15 5.58 4.70 10.61
N SER A 16 5.06 3.61 11.17
CA SER A 16 4.20 2.67 10.44
C SER A 16 2.85 3.28 10.06
N ARG A 17 2.27 4.12 10.93
CA ARG A 17 1.07 4.91 10.56
C ARG A 17 1.35 5.87 9.41
N GLY A 18 2.44 6.63 9.47
CA GLY A 18 2.83 7.52 8.38
C GLY A 18 3.20 6.77 7.09
N LEU A 19 3.74 5.56 7.20
CA LEU A 19 3.99 4.69 6.05
C LEU A 19 2.69 4.18 5.44
N LEU A 20 1.69 3.82 6.25
CA LEU A 20 0.37 3.41 5.77
C LEU A 20 -0.30 4.51 4.95
N GLU A 21 -0.33 5.74 5.47
CA GLU A 21 -0.90 6.90 4.76
C GLU A 21 -0.22 7.12 3.39
N LYS A 22 1.12 7.07 3.34
CA LYS A 22 1.87 7.19 2.08
C LYS A 22 1.58 6.06 1.09
N LEU A 23 1.43 4.83 1.58
CA LEU A 23 1.07 3.70 0.73
C LEU A 23 -0.34 3.88 0.14
N GLU A 24 -1.29 4.41 0.92
CA GLU A 24 -2.65 4.69 0.44
C GLU A 24 -2.66 5.81 -0.61
N GLU A 25 -1.90 6.87 -0.41
CA GLU A 25 -1.70 7.95 -1.39
C GLU A 25 -1.09 7.43 -2.69
N GLU A 26 -0.04 6.61 -2.61
CA GLU A 26 0.63 6.04 -3.78
C GLU A 26 -0.28 5.06 -4.52
N ILE A 27 -1.05 4.23 -3.80
CA ILE A 27 -2.06 3.35 -4.41
C ILE A 27 -3.11 4.16 -5.15
N ALA A 28 -3.65 5.22 -4.54
CA ALA A 28 -4.66 6.07 -5.16
C ALA A 28 -4.11 6.74 -6.45
N LEU A 29 -2.87 7.21 -6.40
CA LEU A 29 -2.20 7.78 -7.57
C LEU A 29 -2.07 6.77 -8.71
N ILE A 30 -1.57 5.56 -8.43
CA ILE A 30 -1.37 4.53 -9.47
C ILE A 30 -2.71 4.05 -10.02
N MET A 31 -3.76 3.93 -9.19
CA MET A 31 -5.11 3.61 -9.66
C MET A 31 -5.63 4.68 -10.63
N GLY A 32 -5.46 5.97 -10.29
CA GLY A 32 -5.85 7.07 -11.17
C GLY A 32 -5.08 7.09 -12.50
N MET A 33 -3.77 6.80 -12.45
CA MET A 33 -2.98 6.61 -13.67
C MET A 33 -3.52 5.45 -14.50
N GLN A 34 -3.73 4.28 -13.89
CA GLN A 34 -4.23 3.10 -14.60
C GLN A 34 -5.57 3.39 -15.27
N GLU A 35 -6.51 3.99 -14.56
CA GLU A 35 -7.83 4.36 -15.08
C GLU A 35 -7.70 5.28 -16.30
N HIS A 36 -6.83 6.28 -16.24
CA HIS A 36 -6.58 7.19 -17.36
C HIS A 36 -6.06 6.44 -18.60
N TYR A 37 -5.08 5.56 -18.41
CA TYR A 37 -4.43 4.81 -19.49
C TYR A 37 -5.22 3.58 -19.98
N SER A 38 -6.26 3.18 -19.26
CA SER A 38 -7.15 2.07 -19.63
C SER A 38 -8.59 2.50 -19.92
N ARG A 39 -8.84 3.80 -20.14
CA ARG A 39 -10.20 4.30 -20.35
C ARG A 39 -10.87 3.63 -21.57
N PRO A 40 -12.17 3.28 -21.53
CA PRO A 40 -12.83 2.56 -22.62
C PRO A 40 -12.83 3.30 -23.97
N THR A 41 -12.74 4.64 -23.93
CA THR A 41 -12.77 5.51 -25.10
C THR A 41 -11.48 5.53 -25.92
N LEU A 42 -10.43 4.83 -25.46
CA LEU A 42 -9.16 4.76 -26.21
C LEU A 42 -9.33 4.01 -27.53
N THR A 43 -8.70 4.55 -28.58
CA THR A 43 -8.54 3.83 -29.85
C THR A 43 -7.61 2.62 -29.67
N PRO A 44 -7.64 1.64 -30.59
CA PRO A 44 -6.70 0.52 -30.55
C PRO A 44 -5.22 0.94 -30.50
N GLU A 45 -4.84 1.99 -31.25
CA GLU A 45 -3.48 2.52 -31.26
C GLU A 45 -3.10 3.13 -29.91
N GLU A 46 -4.00 3.90 -29.29
CA GLU A 46 -3.76 4.46 -27.96
C GLU A 46 -3.66 3.35 -26.91
N ARG A 47 -4.49 2.31 -26.99
CA ARG A 47 -4.41 1.15 -26.08
C ARG A 47 -3.07 0.43 -26.20
N ALA A 48 -2.61 0.19 -27.43
CA ALA A 48 -1.31 -0.44 -27.68
C ALA A 48 -0.16 0.44 -27.14
N ALA A 49 -0.21 1.76 -27.33
CA ALA A 49 0.79 2.68 -26.79
C ALA A 49 0.78 2.74 -25.25
N ASN A 50 -0.35 2.45 -24.60
CA ASN A 50 -0.54 2.53 -23.16
C ASN A 50 -0.32 1.20 -22.42
N GLU A 51 -0.15 0.09 -23.14
CA GLU A 51 -0.09 -1.26 -22.56
C GLU A 51 0.98 -1.41 -21.48
N ASP A 52 2.19 -0.90 -21.74
CA ASP A 52 3.30 -0.93 -20.78
C ASP A 52 2.98 -0.18 -19.49
N VAL A 53 2.29 0.96 -19.60
CA VAL A 53 1.90 1.77 -18.43
C VAL A 53 0.84 1.04 -17.62
N VAL A 54 -0.17 0.45 -18.28
CA VAL A 54 -1.22 -0.33 -17.61
C VAL A 54 -0.61 -1.54 -16.88
N ASN A 55 0.31 -2.25 -17.52
CA ASN A 55 1.02 -3.38 -16.92
C ASN A 55 1.90 -2.95 -15.74
N TYR A 56 2.62 -1.84 -15.87
CA TYR A 56 3.39 -1.24 -14.79
C TYR A 56 2.50 -0.87 -13.60
N CYS A 57 1.36 -0.21 -13.84
CA CYS A 57 0.41 0.14 -12.80
C CYS A 57 -0.11 -1.10 -12.07
N ALA A 58 -0.53 -2.14 -12.81
CA ALA A 58 -1.03 -3.38 -12.22
C ALA A 58 0.00 -4.08 -11.33
N ALA A 59 1.26 -4.18 -11.80
CA ALA A 59 2.35 -4.80 -11.03
C ALA A 59 2.69 -4.01 -9.76
N ASN A 60 2.74 -2.68 -9.85
CA ASN A 60 3.01 -1.83 -8.69
C ASN A 60 1.86 -1.82 -7.70
N LEU A 61 0.60 -1.77 -8.16
CA LEU A 61 -0.56 -1.88 -7.27
C LEU A 61 -0.54 -3.18 -6.48
N ALA A 62 -0.25 -4.31 -7.11
CA ALA A 62 -0.13 -5.58 -6.40
C ALA A 62 0.98 -5.53 -5.32
N THR A 63 2.10 -4.89 -5.62
CA THR A 63 3.22 -4.73 -4.68
C THR A 63 2.86 -3.81 -3.51
N LEU A 64 2.26 -2.65 -3.79
CA LEU A 64 1.85 -1.69 -2.77
C LEU A 64 0.74 -2.25 -1.88
N GLN A 65 -0.23 -2.98 -2.44
CA GLN A 65 -1.29 -3.63 -1.67
C GLN A 65 -0.74 -4.68 -0.70
N ARG A 66 0.27 -5.47 -1.11
CA ARG A 66 0.96 -6.40 -0.19
C ARG A 66 1.69 -5.66 0.93
N ARG A 67 2.38 -4.56 0.60
CA ARG A 67 3.05 -3.72 1.61
C ARG A 67 2.05 -3.10 2.58
N LYS A 68 0.94 -2.57 2.07
CA LYS A 68 -0.16 -2.01 2.86
C LYS A 68 -0.68 -3.04 3.86
N SER A 69 -1.06 -4.22 3.37
CA SER A 69 -1.55 -5.31 4.23
C SER A 69 -0.56 -5.71 5.32
N ARG A 70 0.75 -5.71 5.02
CA ARG A 70 1.79 -5.98 6.02
C ARG A 70 1.83 -4.91 7.11
N VAL A 71 1.77 -3.62 6.73
CA VAL A 71 1.76 -2.50 7.68
C VAL A 71 0.48 -2.47 8.51
N GLU A 72 -0.68 -2.74 7.90
CA GLU A 72 -1.96 -2.84 8.63
C GLU A 72 -1.92 -3.97 9.67
N THR A 73 -1.40 -5.14 9.29
CA THR A 73 -1.23 -6.27 10.20
C THR A 73 -0.30 -5.92 11.36
N PHE A 74 0.81 -5.25 11.06
CA PHE A 74 1.73 -4.74 12.07
C PHE A 74 1.02 -3.81 13.07
N LEU A 75 0.34 -2.78 12.57
CA LEU A 75 -0.34 -1.79 13.40
C LEU A 75 -1.40 -2.44 14.29
N LYS A 76 -2.20 -3.36 13.73
CA LYS A 76 -3.19 -4.12 14.50
C LYS A 76 -2.54 -4.91 15.64
N ASN A 77 -1.47 -5.66 15.37
CA ASN A 77 -0.77 -6.44 16.40
C ASN A 77 -0.16 -5.56 17.49
N ALA A 78 0.40 -4.40 17.11
CA ALA A 78 0.93 -3.42 18.04
C ALA A 78 -0.17 -2.83 18.94
N GLU A 79 -1.32 -2.48 18.37
CA GLU A 79 -2.49 -1.99 19.12
C GLU A 79 -3.04 -3.04 20.10
N GLU A 80 -3.18 -4.30 19.67
CA GLU A 80 -3.62 -5.41 20.52
C GLU A 80 -2.63 -5.68 21.67
N THR A 81 -1.33 -5.61 21.39
CA THR A 81 -0.29 -5.77 22.40
C THR A 81 -0.37 -4.66 23.45
N LEU A 82 -0.54 -3.41 23.01
CA LEU A 82 -0.69 -2.27 23.92
C LEU A 82 -1.95 -2.39 24.78
N ALA A 83 -3.08 -2.78 24.19
CA ALA A 83 -4.32 -2.99 24.94
C ALA A 83 -4.17 -4.08 26.02
N THR A 84 -3.45 -5.16 25.71
CA THR A 84 -3.18 -6.25 26.66
C THR A 84 -2.32 -5.80 27.83
N VAL A 85 -1.26 -5.03 27.55
CA VAL A 85 -0.36 -4.51 28.59
C VAL A 85 -1.06 -3.49 29.48
N LEU A 86 -1.94 -2.65 28.92
CA LEU A 86 -2.66 -1.62 29.68
C LEU A 86 -3.83 -2.15 30.52
N SER A 87 -4.32 -3.35 30.21
CA SER A 87 -5.41 -4.01 30.96
C SER A 87 -4.92 -4.96 32.06
N SER A 88 -3.61 -5.18 32.16
CA SER A 88 -2.94 -5.97 33.19
C SER A 88 -2.47 -5.09 34.35
#